data_AF-A0AAW1U3Z4-F1
#
_entry.id   AF-A0AAW1U3Z4-F1
#
_cell.length_a   1.000
_cell.length_b   1.000
_cell.length_c   1.000
_cell.angle_alpha   90.00
_cell.angle_beta   90.00
_cell.angle_gamma   90.00
#
_symmetry.space_group_name_H-M   'P 1'
#
loop_
_entity.id
_entity.type
_entity.pdbx_description
1 polymer ?
#
loop_
_entity_poly.entity_id
_entity_poly.type
_entity_poly.pdbx_seq_one_letter_code
_entity_poly.pdbx_strand_id
1 'polypeptide(L)'
;MDLILENCGDTISYEQFISKMNCAIQQCTEQNKSFGKIITFNKKSQSWWNEECTQAVESCKTALHLFKNYPILENYIAYKKSDALVKRTTNSARREEWKTFCNKINKSKNERYMEPSKTS
;
A
#
# COMPACT_ATOMS: atom_id res chain seq x y z
N MET A 1 -42.00 57.56 -32.68
CA MET A 1 -41.50 57.19 -31.34
C MET A 1 -40.56 56.04 -31.52
N ASP A 2 -39.41 56.15 -30.87
CA ASP A 2 -38.13 55.59 -31.30
C ASP A 2 -38.01 54.07 -31.21
N LEU A 3 -37.28 53.52 -32.17
CA LEU A 3 -36.66 52.20 -32.17
C LEU A 3 -35.44 52.24 -31.24
N ILE A 4 -35.49 51.61 -30.06
CA ILE A 4 -34.30 51.09 -29.38
C ILE A 4 -34.69 49.78 -28.66
N LEU A 5 -34.43 48.64 -29.31
CA LEU A 5 -34.18 47.41 -28.57
C LEU A 5 -32.69 47.42 -28.23
N GLU A 6 -32.41 47.67 -26.96
CA GLU A 6 -31.09 47.61 -26.37
C GLU A 6 -30.58 46.15 -26.46
N ASN A 7 -29.76 45.87 -27.47
CA ASN A 7 -29.04 44.62 -27.61
C ASN A 7 -27.89 44.60 -26.58
N CYS A 8 -28.22 44.32 -25.32
CA CYS A 8 -27.22 43.98 -24.32
C CYS A 8 -26.83 42.50 -24.51
N GLY A 9 -26.12 42.25 -25.61
CA GLY A 9 -25.43 41.00 -25.86
C GLY A 9 -23.96 41.32 -26.00
N ASP A 10 -23.24 41.33 -24.88
CA ASP A 10 -21.78 41.23 -24.92
C ASP A 10 -21.44 39.88 -25.55
N THR A 11 -21.41 39.84 -26.88
CA THR A 11 -21.01 38.67 -27.63
C THR A 11 -19.53 38.47 -27.36
N ILE A 12 -19.22 37.61 -26.39
CA ILE A 12 -17.86 37.16 -26.11
C ILE A 12 -17.26 36.70 -27.44
N SER A 13 -16.21 37.39 -27.86
CA SER A 13 -15.47 37.01 -29.06
C SER A 13 -14.90 35.61 -28.87
N TYR A 14 -14.84 34.83 -29.95
CA TYR A 14 -14.30 33.47 -29.92
C TYR A 14 -12.90 33.40 -29.27
N GLU A 15 -12.08 34.41 -29.49
CA GLU A 15 -10.75 34.54 -28.87
C GLU A 15 -10.83 34.71 -27.34
N GLN A 16 -11.81 35.47 -26.86
CA GLN A 16 -12.03 35.66 -25.43
C GLN A 16 -12.57 34.39 -24.77
N PHE A 17 -13.39 33.62 -25.50
CA PHE A 17 -13.85 32.30 -25.06
C PHE A 17 -12.69 31.31 -24.93
N ILE A 18 -11.83 31.20 -25.95
CA ILE A 18 -10.64 30.34 -25.93
C ILE A 18 -9.72 30.72 -24.76
N SER A 19 -9.48 32.02 -24.57
CA SER A 19 -8.63 32.51 -23.49
C SER A 19 -9.17 32.12 -22.11
N LYS A 20 -10.48 32.28 -21.89
CA LYS A 20 -11.14 31.85 -20.63
C LYS A 20 -11.06 30.33 -20.43
N MET A 21 -11.25 29.55 -21.49
CA MET A 21 -11.13 28.09 -21.46
C MET A 21 -9.71 27.65 -21.07
N ASN A 22 -8.69 28.20 -21.73
CA ASN A 22 -7.29 27.86 -21.47
C ASN A 22 -6.86 28.27 -20.04
N CYS A 23 -7.34 29.42 -19.57
CA CYS A 23 -7.11 29.87 -18.19
C CYS A 23 -7.72 28.90 -17.16
N ALA A 24 -8.94 28.42 -17.39
CA ALA A 24 -9.58 27.44 -16.52
C ALA A 24 -8.80 26.11 -16.47
N ILE A 25 -8.32 25.62 -17.62
CA ILE A 25 -7.49 24.41 -17.69
C ILE A 25 -6.20 24.60 -16.87
N GLN A 26 -5.53 25.75 -16.99
CA GLN A 26 -4.30 26.02 -16.28
C GLN A 26 -4.52 26.07 -14.76
N GLN A 27 -5.58 26.73 -14.29
CA GLN A 27 -5.94 26.77 -12.88
C GLN A 27 -6.24 25.39 -12.30
N CYS A 28 -6.92 24.54 -13.07
CA CYS A 28 -7.17 23.15 -12.65
C CYS A 28 -5.88 22.32 -12.60
N THR A 29 -4.93 22.53 -13.51
CA THR A 29 -3.68 21.75 -13.54
C THR A 29 -2.67 22.15 -12.46
N GLU A 30 -2.59 23.44 -12.11
CA GLU A 30 -1.68 23.94 -11.08
C GLU A 30 -2.05 23.45 -9.67
N GLN A 31 -3.35 23.32 -9.37
CA GLN A 31 -3.84 22.77 -8.09
C GLN A 31 -3.55 21.27 -7.92
N ASN A 32 -3.24 20.55 -8.99
CA ASN A 32 -2.98 19.09 -8.99
C ASN A 32 -1.49 18.73 -8.95
N LYS A 33 -0.56 19.68 -8.76
CA LYS A 33 0.89 19.38 -8.67
C LYS A 33 1.31 18.66 -7.36
N SER A 34 0.41 18.55 -6.37
CA SER A 34 0.70 17.91 -5.08
C SER A 34 0.48 16.39 -5.04
N PHE A 35 -0.03 15.77 -6.12
CA PHE A 35 -0.27 14.31 -6.18
C PHE A 35 1.00 13.45 -6.33
N GLY A 36 2.18 14.05 -6.30
CA GLY A 36 3.47 13.38 -6.50
C GLY A 36 4.22 12.97 -5.22
N LYS A 37 3.72 13.26 -4.01
CA LYS A 37 4.33 12.69 -2.80
C LYS A 37 3.76 11.30 -2.58
N ILE A 38 4.41 10.30 -3.17
CA ILE A 38 4.35 8.93 -2.66
C ILE A 38 4.88 9.02 -1.23
N ILE A 39 3.98 9.12 -0.26
CA ILE A 39 4.33 8.90 1.14
C ILE A 39 4.71 7.43 1.19
N THR A 40 6.00 7.14 1.07
CA THR A 40 6.54 5.86 1.50
C THR A 40 6.33 5.85 3.01
N PHE A 41 5.12 5.45 3.43
CA PHE A 41 4.94 4.92 4.77
C PHE A 41 6.02 3.88 4.88
N ASN A 42 7.06 4.19 5.66
CA ASN A 42 8.06 3.26 6.08
C ASN A 42 7.27 2.22 6.86
N LYS A 43 6.67 1.27 6.12
CA LYS A 43 5.99 0.10 6.64
C LYS A 43 7.07 -0.47 7.51
N LYS A 44 6.95 -0.29 8.83
CA LYS A 44 7.77 -1.01 9.79
C LYS A 44 7.68 -2.44 9.29
N SER A 45 8.77 -2.92 8.67
CA SER A 45 8.81 -4.25 8.10
C SER A 45 8.20 -5.13 9.16
N GLN A 46 7.10 -5.80 8.84
CA GLN A 46 6.42 -6.60 9.86
C GLN A 46 7.51 -7.45 10.48
N SER A 47 7.72 -7.34 11.79
CA SER A 47 8.93 -7.92 12.41
C SER A 47 8.98 -9.44 12.23
N TRP A 48 7.82 -10.06 12.03
CA TRP A 48 7.65 -11.46 11.66
C TRP A 48 7.88 -11.78 10.18
N TRP A 49 7.99 -10.79 9.30
CA TRP A 49 8.27 -11.01 7.88
C TRP A 49 9.77 -11.20 7.69
N ASN A 50 10.15 -12.43 7.35
CA ASN A 50 11.55 -12.82 7.12
C ASN A 50 11.81 -13.08 5.63
N GLU A 51 13.07 -13.31 5.30
CA GLU A 51 13.50 -13.61 3.92
C GLU A 51 12.79 -14.85 3.35
N GLU A 52 12.54 -15.86 4.20
CA GLU A 52 11.81 -17.06 3.81
C GLU A 52 10.36 -16.74 3.37
N CYS A 53 9.70 -15.78 4.02
CA CYS A 53 8.37 -15.31 3.62
C CYS A 53 8.43 -14.63 2.25
N THR A 54 9.44 -13.79 2.02
CA THR A 54 9.66 -13.13 0.72
C THR A 54 9.84 -14.18 -0.38
N GLN A 55 10.80 -15.09 -0.20
CA GLN A 55 11.13 -16.13 -1.17
C GLN A 55 9.93 -17.05 -1.45
N ALA A 56 9.19 -17.46 -0.41
CA ALA A 56 7.99 -18.28 -0.59
C ALA A 56 6.93 -17.53 -1.42
N VAL A 57 6.69 -16.25 -1.14
CA VAL A 57 5.72 -15.43 -1.87
C VAL A 57 6.14 -15.21 -3.32
N GLU A 58 7.42 -14.95 -3.58
CA GLU A 58 7.95 -14.82 -4.94
C GLU A 58 7.80 -16.12 -5.73
N SER A 59 8.12 -17.26 -5.13
CA SER A 59 7.92 -18.57 -5.77
C SER A 59 6.45 -18.84 -6.12
N CYS A 60 5.53 -18.46 -5.23
CA CYS A 60 4.09 -18.58 -5.45
C CYS A 60 3.60 -17.65 -6.56
N LYS A 61 4.11 -16.40 -6.62
CA LYS A 61 3.82 -15.46 -7.70
C LYS A 61 4.27 -16.01 -9.05
N THR A 62 5.48 -16.57 -9.13
CA THR A 62 6.00 -17.17 -10.37
C THR A 62 5.15 -18.37 -10.80
N ALA A 63 4.78 -19.26 -9.87
CA ALA A 63 3.91 -20.40 -10.16
C ALA A 63 2.50 -19.98 -10.58
N LEU A 64 1.93 -18.94 -9.95
CA LEU A 64 0.65 -18.37 -10.33
C LEU A 64 0.72 -17.74 -11.72
N HIS A 65 1.78 -17.01 -12.03
CA HIS A 65 1.98 -16.42 -13.35
C HIS A 65 2.04 -17.51 -14.43
N LEU A 66 2.81 -18.58 -14.18
CA LEU A 66 2.89 -19.72 -15.09
C LEU A 66 1.52 -20.38 -15.30
N PHE A 67 0.76 -20.63 -14.23
CA PHE A 67 -0.59 -21.19 -14.32
C PHE A 67 -1.57 -20.28 -15.09
N LYS A 68 -1.49 -18.96 -14.88
CA LYS A 68 -2.36 -18.01 -15.59
C LYS A 68 -2.10 -17.97 -17.10
N ASN A 69 -0.84 -18.13 -17.51
CA ASN A 69 -0.47 -18.17 -18.93
C ASN A 69 -0.74 -19.55 -19.54
N TYR A 70 -0.51 -20.62 -18.78
CA TYR A 70 -0.63 -22.00 -19.22
C TYR A 70 -1.46 -22.81 -18.21
N PRO A 71 -2.80 -22.82 -18.35
CA PRO A 71 -3.72 -23.39 -17.36
C PRO A 71 -3.83 -24.92 -17.48
N ILE A 72 -2.70 -25.61 -17.34
CA ILE A 72 -2.62 -27.07 -17.29
C ILE A 72 -2.63 -27.57 -15.83
N LEU A 73 -3.02 -28.83 -15.64
CA LEU A 73 -3.16 -29.44 -14.32
C LEU A 73 -1.85 -29.41 -13.51
N GLU A 74 -0.71 -29.66 -14.16
CA GLU A 74 0.60 -29.65 -13.51
C GLU A 74 0.94 -28.26 -12.93
N ASN A 75 0.69 -27.20 -13.70
CA ASN A 75 0.90 -25.82 -13.26
C ASN A 75 -0.05 -25.44 -12.13
N TYR A 76 -1.30 -25.91 -12.18
CA TYR A 76 -2.24 -25.73 -11.08
C TYR A 76 -1.74 -26.40 -9.79
N ILE A 77 -1.32 -27.67 -9.87
CA ILE A 77 -0.76 -28.40 -8.72
C ILE A 77 0.47 -27.68 -8.17
N ALA A 78 1.38 -27.22 -9.04
CA ALA A 78 2.57 -26.47 -8.64
C ALA A 78 2.22 -25.18 -7.89
N TYR A 79 1.27 -24.40 -8.42
CA TYR A 79 0.75 -23.20 -7.75
C TYR A 79 0.11 -23.52 -6.38
N LYS A 80 -0.71 -24.58 -6.29
CA LYS A 80 -1.35 -24.93 -5.02
C LYS A 80 -0.35 -25.41 -3.96
N LYS A 81 0.72 -26.10 -4.38
CA LYS A 81 1.84 -26.48 -3.50
C LYS A 81 2.58 -25.25 -2.97
N SER A 82 2.91 -24.29 -3.84
CA SER A 82 3.60 -23.06 -3.42
C SER A 82 2.70 -22.15 -2.57
N ASP A 83 1.40 -22.06 -2.84
CA ASP A 83 0.42 -21.35 -1.99
C ASP A 83 0.34 -21.96 -0.58
N ALA A 84 0.34 -23.30 -0.47
CA ALA A 84 0.38 -23.99 0.82
C ALA A 84 1.70 -23.70 1.57
N LEU A 85 2.83 -23.63 0.86
CA LEU A 85 4.12 -23.26 1.43
C LEU A 85 4.09 -21.83 1.99
N VAL A 86 3.59 -20.86 1.22
CA VAL A 86 3.43 -19.47 1.68
C VAL A 86 2.64 -19.41 2.98
N LYS A 87 1.49 -20.09 3.05
CA LYS A 87 0.66 -20.14 4.26
C LYS A 87 1.41 -20.74 5.44
N ARG A 88 2.15 -21.83 5.21
CA ARG A 88 2.94 -22.47 6.25
C ARG A 88 4.02 -21.55 6.80
N THR A 89 4.85 -20.98 5.92
CA THR A 89 5.99 -20.12 6.29
C THR A 89 5.52 -18.85 7.01
N THR A 90 4.53 -18.14 6.45
CA THR A 90 4.00 -16.90 7.06
C THR A 90 3.34 -17.16 8.41
N ASN A 91 2.60 -18.26 8.56
CA ASN A 91 2.00 -18.62 9.85
C ASN A 91 3.06 -19.02 10.89
N SER A 92 4.12 -19.73 10.48
CA SER A 92 5.22 -20.08 11.37
C SER A 92 5.98 -18.84 11.83
N ALA A 93 6.32 -17.94 10.91
CA ALA A 93 7.04 -16.71 11.25
C ALA A 93 6.23 -15.82 12.22
N ARG A 94 4.92 -15.70 11.99
CA ARG A 94 4.02 -15.00 12.93
C ARG A 94 3.98 -15.65 14.31
N ARG A 95 3.94 -16.98 14.39
CA ARG A 95 3.92 -17.72 15.66
C ARG A 95 5.21 -17.51 16.45
N GLU A 96 6.37 -17.58 15.80
CA GLU A 96 7.66 -17.40 16.48
C GLU A 96 7.84 -15.97 16.98
N GLU A 97 7.43 -14.97 16.19
CA GLU A 97 7.44 -13.58 16.64
C GLU A 97 6.53 -13.37 17.85
N TRP A 98 5.32 -13.94 17.82
CA TRP A 98 4.39 -13.87 18.95
C TRP A 98 4.97 -14.51 20.22
N LYS A 99 5.59 -15.69 20.07
CA LYS A 99 6.26 -16.38 21.18
C LYS A 99 7.40 -15.53 21.75
N THR A 100 8.22 -14.93 20.88
CA THR A 100 9.32 -14.05 21.26
C THR A 100 8.82 -12.82 22.01
N PHE A 101 7.74 -12.21 21.54
CA PHE A 101 7.08 -11.09 22.21
C PHE A 101 6.57 -11.45 23.60
N CYS A 102 5.87 -12.59 23.76
CA CYS A 102 5.41 -13.07 25.07
C CYS A 102 6.58 -13.33 26.02
N ASN A 103 7.67 -13.95 25.53
CA ASN A 103 8.87 -14.18 26.32
C ASN A 103 9.52 -12.87 26.80
N LYS A 104 9.57 -11.84 25.94
CA LYS A 104 10.06 -10.51 26.30
C LYS A 104 9.22 -9.86 27.40
N ILE A 105 7.89 -9.97 27.32
CA ILE A 105 7.00 -9.48 28.39
C ILE A 105 7.28 -10.21 29.71
N ASN A 106 7.37 -11.54 29.68
CA ASN A 106 7.58 -12.34 30.89
C ASN A 106 8.95 -12.06 31.54
N LYS A 107 10.01 -11.89 30.76
CA LYS A 107 11.33 -11.46 31.26
C LYS A 107 11.26 -10.10 31.95
N SER A 108 10.58 -9.13 31.33
CA SER A 108 10.43 -7.77 31.88
C SER A 108 9.60 -7.70 33.16
N LYS A 109 8.73 -8.69 33.41
CA LYS A 109 8.00 -8.82 34.66
C LYS A 109 8.92 -9.36 35.75
N ASN A 110 9.68 -10.42 35.49
CA ASN A 110 10.61 -11.00 36.47
C ASN A 110 11.69 -10.01 36.94
N GLU A 111 12.22 -9.17 36.05
CA GLU A 111 13.23 -8.15 36.42
C GLU A 111 12.65 -7.07 37.35
N ARG A 112 11.34 -6.81 37.32
CA ARG A 112 10.68 -5.81 38.15
C ARG A 112 10.31 -6.30 39.56
N TYR A 113 10.29 -7.60 39.79
CA TYR A 113 9.92 -8.21 41.08
C TYR A 113 11.11 -8.78 41.85
N MET A 114 12.34 -8.67 41.34
CA MET A 114 13.52 -8.92 42.16
C MET A 114 13.74 -7.71 43.07
N GLU A 115 13.15 -7.73 44.26
CA GLU A 115 13.60 -6.86 45.35
C GLU A 115 15.08 -7.15 45.63
N PRO A 116 15.93 -6.13 45.87
CA PRO A 116 17.28 -6.36 46.34
C PRO A 116 17.17 -7.08 47.69
N SER A 117 17.53 -8.36 47.70
CA SER A 117 17.68 -9.16 48.90
C SER A 117 18.56 -8.37 49.87
N LYS A 118 17.97 -7.96 51.00
CA LYS A 118 18.70 -7.31 52.10
C LYS A 118 19.80 -8.28 52.54
N THR A 119 21.03 -7.99 52.14
CA THR A 119 22.23 -8.63 52.66
C THR A 119 22.27 -8.38 54.17
N SER A 120 22.11 -9.44 54.96
CA SER A 120 22.31 -9.45 56.42
C SER A 120 23.80 -9.44 56.76
#